data_AF-A0A7W5AMC4-F1
#
_entry.id   AF-A0A7W5AMC4-F1
#
_cell.length_a   1.000
_cell.length_b   1.000
_cell.length_c   1.000
_cell.angle_alpha   90.00
_cell.angle_beta   90.00
_cell.angle_gamma   90.00
#
_symmetry.space_group_name_H-M   'P 1'
#
loop_
_entity.id
_entity.type
_entity.pdbx_description
1 polymer ?
#
loop_
_entity_poly.entity_id
_entity_poly.type
_entity_poly.pdbx_seq_one_letter_code
_entity_poly.pdbx_strand_id
1 'polypeptide(L)'
;MEPLTWCVVANVAAETNTGDGGLRIRSGLRRFGPGARLWVLRTGFDDSYRRVNVVGRHRGPGHRLIHIIIELRGLTNFRVRPVHSPAVYIALTRPWEPSGNRRFGALWDGPEQAQEYAHRWNRPRLQVRFDNVDGGTVADPPPLELERGDKIYYLAHFNSRFARYSSLPPPKEPPWP
;
A
#
# COMPACT_ATOMS: atom_id res chain seq x y z
N MET A 1 -21.96 -5.09 -22.76
CA MET A 1 -20.93 -4.14 -23.23
C MET A 1 -19.61 -4.61 -22.66
N GLU A 2 -18.67 -5.01 -23.51
CA GLU A 2 -17.37 -5.52 -23.07
C GLU A 2 -16.55 -4.42 -22.38
N PRO A 3 -15.78 -4.74 -21.32
CA PRO A 3 -14.88 -3.79 -20.68
C PRO A 3 -13.67 -3.47 -21.56
N LEU A 4 -13.17 -2.24 -21.50
CA LEU A 4 -11.93 -1.83 -22.18
C LEU A 4 -10.70 -2.49 -21.53
N THR A 5 -10.76 -2.72 -20.22
CA THR A 5 -9.74 -3.45 -19.45
C THR A 5 -10.28 -3.81 -18.05
N TRP A 6 -9.51 -4.57 -17.29
CA TRP A 6 -9.74 -4.86 -15.88
C TRP A 6 -8.67 -4.17 -15.03
N CYS A 7 -9.08 -3.65 -13.88
CA CYS A 7 -8.15 -2.92 -13.02
C CYS A 7 -8.49 -3.09 -11.55
N VAL A 8 -7.45 -3.12 -10.71
CA VAL A 8 -7.64 -3.02 -9.26
C VAL A 8 -8.11 -1.61 -8.91
N VAL A 9 -9.12 -1.53 -8.07
CA VAL A 9 -9.66 -0.32 -7.49
C VAL A 9 -9.45 -0.34 -6.00
N ALA A 10 -9.02 0.78 -5.45
CA ALA A 10 -8.89 0.99 -4.02
C ALA A 10 -9.56 2.29 -3.59
N ASN A 11 -9.76 2.44 -2.28
CA ASN A 11 -10.19 3.67 -1.66
C ASN A 11 -9.01 4.29 -0.90
N VAL A 12 -8.93 5.62 -0.89
CA VAL A 12 -8.01 6.34 0.00
C VAL A 12 -8.44 6.09 1.44
N ALA A 13 -7.49 5.66 2.29
CA ALA A 13 -7.75 5.44 3.70
C ALA A 13 -8.24 6.73 4.40
N ALA A 14 -9.13 6.58 5.39
CA ALA A 14 -9.67 7.72 6.15
C ALA A 14 -8.54 8.48 6.87
N GLU A 15 -7.59 7.73 7.41
CA GLU A 15 -6.39 8.21 8.09
C GLU A 15 -5.16 7.65 7.38
N THR A 16 -4.17 8.51 7.13
CA THR A 16 -2.88 8.11 6.57
C THR A 16 -1.75 8.62 7.45
N ASN A 17 -0.85 7.72 7.82
CA ASN A 17 0.38 8.06 8.54
C ASN A 17 1.34 8.73 7.56
N THR A 18 1.48 10.05 7.68
CA THR A 18 2.36 10.88 6.83
C THR A 18 3.54 11.40 7.67
N GLY A 19 4.71 11.60 7.05
CA GLY A 19 5.91 12.17 7.70
C GLY A 19 6.93 11.12 8.14
N ASP A 20 8.16 11.55 8.43
CA ASP A 20 9.22 10.65 8.93
C ASP A 20 8.76 9.98 10.22
N GLY A 21 8.82 8.65 10.24
CA GLY A 21 8.33 7.82 11.35
C GLY A 21 6.83 7.53 11.36
N GLY A 22 6.03 8.09 10.46
CA GLY A 22 4.58 7.83 10.41
C GLY A 22 3.76 8.48 11.54
N LEU A 23 4.35 9.44 12.26
CA LEU A 23 3.78 10.05 13.45
C LEU A 23 2.75 11.17 13.17
N ARG A 24 2.53 11.59 11.91
CA ARG A 24 1.48 12.57 11.59
C ARG A 24 0.31 11.90 10.89
N ILE A 25 -0.77 11.70 11.63
CA ILE A 25 -2.05 11.26 11.09
C ILE A 25 -2.64 12.40 10.25
N ARG A 26 -2.94 12.16 8.97
CA ARG A 26 -3.67 13.09 8.11
C ARG A 26 -4.92 12.43 7.55
N SER A 27 -5.98 13.20 7.42
CA SER A 27 -7.19 12.74 6.74
C SER A 27 -6.96 12.62 5.23
N GLY A 28 -7.02 11.39 4.71
CA GLY A 28 -6.76 11.06 3.31
C GLY A 28 -5.37 11.46 2.81
N LEU A 29 -5.22 11.59 1.49
CA LEU A 29 -3.96 11.97 0.85
C LEU A 29 -4.00 13.44 0.40
N ARG A 30 -2.85 14.11 0.32
CA ARG A 30 -2.76 15.53 -0.08
C ARG A 30 -3.57 15.88 -1.35
N ARG A 31 -3.66 14.95 -2.31
CA ARG A 31 -4.31 15.15 -3.62
C ARG A 31 -5.70 14.51 -3.74
N PHE A 32 -6.08 13.67 -2.77
CA PHE A 32 -7.31 12.88 -2.81
C PHE A 32 -8.01 12.88 -1.45
N GLY A 33 -9.32 13.14 -1.43
CA GLY A 33 -10.09 13.07 -0.20
C GLY A 33 -10.12 11.66 0.41
N PRO A 34 -10.38 11.53 1.72
CA PRO A 34 -10.64 10.22 2.33
C PRO A 34 -11.78 9.51 1.60
N GLY A 35 -11.65 8.20 1.40
CA GLY A 35 -12.62 7.39 0.67
C GLY A 35 -12.60 7.57 -0.87
N ALA A 36 -11.78 8.47 -1.41
CA ALA A 36 -11.69 8.67 -2.86
C ALA A 36 -11.30 7.37 -3.57
N ARG A 37 -11.98 7.06 -4.66
CA ARG A 37 -11.74 5.87 -5.46
C ARG A 37 -10.58 6.09 -6.43
N LEU A 38 -9.63 5.17 -6.40
CA LEU A 38 -8.43 5.16 -7.21
C LEU A 38 -8.32 3.87 -8.01
N TRP A 39 -7.93 3.98 -9.27
CA TRP A 39 -7.56 2.86 -10.13
C TRP A 39 -6.07 2.61 -9.97
N VAL A 40 -5.68 1.37 -9.69
CA VAL A 40 -4.32 1.00 -9.32
C VAL A 40 -3.71 0.19 -10.46
N LEU A 41 -2.61 0.71 -11.02
CA LEU A 41 -1.85 0.02 -12.06
C LEU A 41 -0.91 -1.01 -11.44
N ARG A 42 -0.57 -2.03 -12.23
CA ARG A 42 0.43 -3.03 -11.86
C ARG A 42 1.80 -2.37 -11.77
N THR A 43 2.51 -2.57 -10.68
CA THR A 43 3.88 -2.08 -10.49
C THR A 43 4.89 -3.11 -10.97
N GLY A 44 5.98 -2.66 -11.62
CA GLY A 44 7.04 -3.56 -12.05
C GLY A 44 7.94 -4.05 -10.90
N PHE A 45 8.30 -5.33 -10.97
CA PHE A 45 9.42 -6.12 -10.41
C PHE A 45 10.00 -5.88 -9.00
N ASP A 46 9.55 -4.92 -8.23
CA ASP A 46 10.01 -4.76 -6.86
C ASP A 46 8.87 -4.38 -5.90
N ASP A 47 8.20 -5.41 -5.38
CA ASP A 47 7.19 -5.34 -4.31
C ASP A 47 7.80 -4.83 -2.98
N SER A 48 9.12 -4.62 -2.89
CA SER A 48 9.77 -3.99 -1.73
C SER A 48 9.44 -2.50 -1.64
N TYR A 49 9.29 -1.83 -2.78
CA TYR A 49 8.78 -0.47 -2.83
C TYR A 49 7.26 -0.56 -2.83
N ARG A 50 6.66 -0.50 -1.63
CA ARG A 50 5.21 -0.49 -1.36
C ARG A 50 4.46 0.73 -1.95
N ARG A 51 4.78 1.12 -3.17
CA ARG A 51 4.31 2.29 -3.88
C ARG A 51 3.69 1.84 -5.20
N VAL A 52 2.48 2.31 -5.44
CA VAL A 52 1.69 1.98 -6.63
C VAL A 52 1.39 3.20 -7.46
N ASN A 53 1.37 3.01 -8.79
CA ASN A 53 0.86 3.99 -9.72
C ASN A 53 -0.67 3.97 -9.65
N VAL A 54 -1.28 5.14 -9.45
CA VAL A 54 -2.73 5.27 -9.37
C VAL A 54 -3.28 6.39 -10.24
N VAL A 55 -4.49 6.17 -10.73
CA VAL A 55 -5.30 7.15 -11.44
C VAL A 55 -6.55 7.45 -10.64
N GLY A 56 -6.80 8.72 -10.36
CA GLY A 56 -7.93 9.14 -9.54
C GLY A 56 -8.41 10.55 -9.84
N ARG A 57 -9.62 10.87 -9.38
CA ARG A 57 -10.16 12.23 -9.48
C ARG A 57 -9.53 13.11 -8.40
N HIS A 58 -8.85 14.17 -8.81
CA HIS A 58 -8.23 15.13 -7.90
C HIS A 58 -9.29 15.86 -7.03
N ARG A 59 -8.94 16.16 -5.77
CA ARG A 59 -9.83 16.87 -4.81
C ARG A 59 -10.00 18.37 -5.11
N GLY A 60 -9.14 18.97 -5.93
CA GLY A 60 -9.19 20.40 -6.26
C GLY A 60 -10.12 20.78 -7.42
N PRO A 61 -10.24 22.08 -7.74
CA PRO A 61 -11.12 22.59 -8.79
C PRO A 61 -10.82 21.92 -10.15
N GLY A 62 -11.89 21.57 -10.87
CA GLY A 62 -11.85 20.90 -12.16
C GLY A 62 -11.95 19.37 -12.14
N HIS A 63 -11.91 18.71 -10.97
CA HIS A 63 -12.14 17.25 -10.80
C HIS A 63 -11.44 16.34 -11.83
N ARG A 64 -10.28 16.77 -12.33
CA ARG A 64 -9.55 16.07 -13.38
C ARG A 64 -8.99 14.75 -12.88
N LEU A 65 -8.90 13.78 -13.78
CA LEU A 65 -8.14 12.56 -13.53
C LEU A 65 -6.64 12.91 -13.49
N ILE A 66 -5.97 12.46 -12.44
CA ILE A 66 -4.52 12.61 -12.27
C ILE A 66 -3.88 11.26 -12.10
N HIS A 67 -2.65 11.12 -12.62
CA HIS A 67 -1.80 9.95 -12.49
C HIS A 67 -0.67 10.27 -11.50
N ILE A 68 -0.51 9.47 -10.45
CA ILE A 68 0.47 9.69 -9.38
C ILE A 68 0.91 8.36 -8.75
N ILE A 69 2.15 8.31 -8.25
CA ILE A 69 2.62 7.26 -7.34
C ILE A 69 2.22 7.56 -5.89
N ILE A 70 1.61 6.59 -5.20
CA ILE A 70 1.27 6.67 -3.77
C ILE A 70 1.69 5.39 -3.03
N GLU A 71 1.80 5.45 -1.71
CA GLU A 71 2.07 4.26 -0.89
C GLU A 71 0.81 3.39 -0.74
N LEU A 72 0.98 2.06 -0.87
CA LEU A 72 -0.10 1.06 -0.71
C LEU A 72 -0.83 1.19 0.63
N ARG A 73 -0.14 1.61 1.69
CA ARG A 73 -0.74 1.82 3.02
C ARG A 73 -1.74 2.98 3.07
N GLY A 74 -1.63 3.93 2.15
CA GLY A 74 -2.60 5.01 2.01
C GLY A 74 -3.90 4.56 1.34
N LEU A 75 -4.01 3.27 0.99
CA LEU A 75 -5.12 2.67 0.29
C LEU A 75 -5.74 1.54 1.11
N THR A 76 -7.03 1.32 0.89
CA THR A 76 -7.80 0.25 1.51
C THR A 76 -8.88 -0.25 0.55
N ASN A 77 -9.56 -1.35 0.90
CA ASN A 77 -10.67 -1.92 0.14
C ASN A 77 -10.32 -2.20 -1.34
N PHE A 78 -9.21 -2.93 -1.54
CA PHE A 78 -8.75 -3.30 -2.87
C PHE A 78 -9.71 -4.32 -3.48
N ARG A 79 -10.16 -4.09 -4.72
CA ARG A 79 -11.09 -4.96 -5.44
C ARG A 79 -10.94 -4.80 -6.93
N VAL A 80 -11.22 -5.85 -7.70
CA VAL A 80 -11.17 -5.78 -9.16
C VAL A 80 -12.46 -5.15 -9.72
N ARG A 81 -12.31 -4.26 -10.70
CA ARG A 81 -13.44 -3.67 -11.43
C ARG A 81 -13.15 -3.60 -12.93
N PRO A 82 -14.19 -3.79 -13.77
CA PRO A 82 -14.07 -3.51 -15.19
C PRO A 82 -14.00 -1.99 -15.44
N VAL A 83 -13.19 -1.58 -16.41
CA VAL A 83 -13.08 -0.20 -16.88
C VAL A 83 -13.88 -0.06 -18.17
N HIS A 84 -14.97 0.71 -18.12
CA HIS A 84 -15.77 1.03 -19.31
C HIS A 84 -15.56 2.46 -19.81
N SER A 85 -15.03 3.35 -18.96
CA SER A 85 -14.86 4.77 -19.31
C SER A 85 -13.62 4.98 -20.17
N PRO A 86 -13.76 5.52 -21.40
CA PRO A 86 -12.62 5.84 -22.24
C PRO A 86 -11.66 6.84 -21.59
N ALA A 87 -12.18 7.82 -20.84
CA ALA A 87 -11.38 8.81 -20.13
C ALA A 87 -10.48 8.17 -19.04
N VAL A 88 -10.98 7.14 -18.34
CA VAL A 88 -10.19 6.38 -17.37
C VAL A 88 -9.15 5.54 -18.09
N TYR A 89 -9.52 4.86 -19.17
CA TYR A 89 -8.60 4.04 -19.96
C TYR A 89 -7.43 4.88 -20.49
N ILE A 90 -7.70 6.04 -21.09
CA ILE A 90 -6.67 6.97 -21.58
C ILE A 90 -5.77 7.44 -20.43
N ALA A 91 -6.33 7.73 -19.25
CA ALA A 91 -5.54 8.15 -18.11
C ALA A 91 -4.64 7.02 -17.55
N LEU A 92 -5.09 5.76 -17.63
CA LEU A 92 -4.33 4.57 -17.23
C LEU A 92 -3.18 4.26 -18.19
N THR A 93 -3.39 4.44 -19.49
CA THR A 93 -2.37 4.17 -20.52
C THR A 93 -1.43 5.35 -20.75
N ARG A 94 -1.75 6.53 -20.21
CA ARG A 94 -0.89 7.71 -20.30
C ARG A 94 0.43 7.47 -19.54
N PRO A 95 1.59 7.66 -20.20
CA PRO A 95 2.88 7.62 -19.53
C PRO A 95 2.94 8.56 -18.33
N TRP A 96 3.41 8.06 -17.19
CA TRP A 96 3.71 8.88 -16.02
C TRP A 96 5.15 9.37 -16.11
N GLU A 97 5.38 10.67 -16.28
CA GLU A 97 6.74 11.24 -16.32
C GLU A 97 6.79 12.69 -15.79
N PRO A 98 7.73 12.96 -14.88
CA PRO A 98 8.37 14.29 -14.85
C PRO A 98 9.91 14.23 -14.88
N SER A 99 10.56 13.05 -14.86
CA SER A 99 12.01 12.97 -14.57
C SER A 99 12.78 11.80 -15.20
N GLY A 100 12.35 11.26 -16.35
CA GLY A 100 13.15 10.33 -17.18
C GLY A 100 13.45 8.93 -16.60
N ASN A 101 12.92 8.60 -15.42
CA ASN A 101 13.03 7.25 -14.85
C ASN A 101 11.72 6.49 -15.10
N ARG A 102 11.73 5.58 -16.08
CA ARG A 102 10.60 4.77 -16.56
C ARG A 102 10.11 3.78 -15.50
N ARG A 103 9.42 4.27 -14.46
CA ARG A 103 8.61 3.44 -13.56
C ARG A 103 7.19 3.38 -14.11
N PHE A 104 7.00 2.63 -15.20
CA PHE A 104 5.68 2.45 -15.78
C PHE A 104 4.81 1.57 -14.87
N GLY A 105 3.62 2.08 -14.55
CA GLY A 105 2.52 1.21 -14.17
C GLY A 105 2.03 0.49 -15.43
N ALA A 106 1.97 -0.83 -15.41
CA ALA A 106 1.39 -1.61 -16.50
C ALA A 106 -0.11 -1.82 -16.26
N LEU A 107 -0.86 -2.05 -17.33
CA LEU A 107 -2.19 -2.63 -17.22
C LEU A 107 -2.08 -4.05 -16.64
N TRP A 108 -3.21 -4.53 -16.13
CA TRP A 108 -3.35 -5.90 -15.67
C TRP A 108 -3.56 -6.82 -16.87
N ASP A 109 -2.93 -7.98 -16.85
CA ASP A 109 -3.04 -8.96 -17.95
C ASP A 109 -4.46 -9.56 -18.02
N GLY A 110 -5.18 -9.55 -16.89
CA GLY A 110 -6.56 -10.00 -16.80
C GLY A 110 -7.17 -9.81 -15.40
N PRO A 111 -8.46 -10.13 -15.24
CA PRO A 111 -9.16 -9.99 -13.96
C PRO A 111 -8.61 -10.92 -12.87
N GLU A 112 -8.15 -12.12 -13.23
CA GLU A 112 -7.59 -13.08 -12.26
C GLU A 112 -6.29 -12.58 -11.63
N GLN A 113 -5.36 -12.08 -12.45
CA GLN A 113 -4.11 -11.47 -11.97
C GLN A 113 -4.41 -10.25 -11.09
N ALA A 114 -5.32 -9.38 -11.51
CA ALA A 114 -5.75 -8.24 -10.71
C ALA A 114 -6.34 -8.69 -9.36
N GLN A 115 -7.08 -9.81 -9.34
CA GLN A 115 -7.73 -10.34 -8.15
C GLN A 115 -6.71 -10.91 -7.17
N GLU A 116 -5.69 -11.61 -7.65
CA GLU A 116 -4.59 -12.11 -6.80
C GLU A 116 -3.91 -10.95 -6.05
N TYR A 117 -3.58 -9.87 -6.77
CA TYR A 117 -2.95 -8.70 -6.18
C TYR A 117 -3.89 -7.96 -5.22
N ALA A 118 -5.19 -7.84 -5.55
CA ALA A 118 -6.17 -7.26 -4.63
C ALA A 118 -6.24 -8.07 -3.32
N HIS A 119 -6.26 -9.40 -3.39
CA HIS A 119 -6.22 -10.25 -2.20
C HIS A 119 -4.93 -10.07 -1.39
N ARG A 120 -3.78 -9.99 -2.06
CA ARG A 120 -2.49 -9.75 -1.44
C ARG A 120 -2.46 -8.39 -0.73
N TRP A 121 -2.92 -7.33 -1.37
CA TRP A 121 -2.90 -5.97 -0.82
C TRP A 121 -3.91 -5.74 0.30
N ASN A 122 -5.01 -6.50 0.33
CA ASN A 122 -5.93 -6.53 1.48
C ASN A 122 -5.36 -7.28 2.70
N ARG A 123 -4.21 -7.96 2.57
CA ARG A 123 -3.49 -8.61 3.67
C ARG A 123 -2.13 -7.95 3.84
N PRO A 124 -2.09 -6.69 4.31
CA PRO A 124 -0.84 -5.93 4.40
C PRO A 124 0.15 -6.68 5.30
N ARG A 125 1.40 -6.74 4.85
CA ARG A 125 2.50 -7.38 5.60
C ARG A 125 3.57 -6.36 5.94
N LEU A 126 4.18 -6.42 7.12
CA LEU A 126 5.36 -5.63 7.53
C LEU A 126 6.63 -6.41 7.24
N GLN A 127 7.71 -5.74 6.81
CA GLN A 127 9.02 -6.39 6.79
C GLN A 127 9.46 -6.67 8.23
N VAL A 128 10.05 -7.84 8.46
CA VAL A 128 10.56 -8.21 9.77
C VAL A 128 12.05 -7.91 9.86
N ARG A 129 12.44 -7.26 10.96
CA ARG A 129 13.84 -7.10 11.34
C ARG A 129 14.08 -7.81 12.67
N PHE A 130 14.97 -8.77 12.67
CA PHE A 130 15.48 -9.35 13.91
C PHE A 130 16.75 -8.63 14.32
N ASP A 131 17.16 -8.76 15.59
CA ASP A 131 18.33 -8.04 16.12
C ASP A 131 19.61 -8.18 15.27
N ASN A 132 19.78 -9.28 14.52
CA ASN A 132 20.97 -9.53 13.70
C ASN A 132 20.70 -10.02 12.26
N VAL A 133 19.43 -10.10 11.81
CA VAL A 133 19.09 -10.64 10.47
C VAL A 133 17.84 -9.95 9.90
N ASP A 134 17.96 -9.41 8.68
CA ASP A 134 16.79 -9.03 7.87
C ASP A 134 16.19 -10.30 7.23
N GLY A 135 14.88 -10.49 7.34
CA GLY A 135 14.25 -11.58 6.62
C GLY A 135 12.80 -11.85 7.02
N GLY A 136 11.94 -11.91 6.01
CA GLY A 136 10.54 -12.29 6.16
C GLY A 136 9.57 -11.12 6.24
N THR A 137 8.28 -11.47 6.31
CA THR A 137 7.19 -10.50 6.50
C THR A 137 6.18 -11.03 7.51
N VAL A 138 5.65 -10.15 8.36
CA VAL A 138 4.56 -10.45 9.33
C VAL A 138 3.30 -9.70 8.94
N ALA A 139 2.15 -10.02 9.53
CA ALA A 139 0.93 -9.24 9.33
C ALA A 139 1.10 -7.78 9.77
N ASP A 140 0.23 -6.89 9.26
CA ASP A 140 0.04 -5.53 9.75
C ASP A 140 -1.41 -5.43 10.28
N PRO A 141 -1.63 -5.28 11.60
CA PRO A 141 -0.63 -5.05 12.64
C PRO A 141 0.25 -6.29 12.93
N PRO A 142 1.50 -6.09 13.38
CA PRO A 142 2.40 -7.20 13.68
C PRO A 142 1.94 -7.95 14.94
N PRO A 143 2.08 -9.28 14.98
CA PRO A 143 1.86 -10.04 16.20
C PRO A 143 2.85 -9.63 17.30
N LEU A 144 2.43 -9.74 18.56
CA LEU A 144 3.30 -9.42 19.71
C LEU A 144 4.43 -10.43 19.88
N GLU A 145 4.20 -11.67 19.46
CA GLU A 145 5.13 -12.78 19.57
C GLU A 145 5.26 -13.46 18.20
N LEU A 146 6.47 -13.87 17.88
CA LEU A 146 6.80 -14.54 16.62
C LEU A 146 7.71 -15.73 16.91
N GLU A 147 7.21 -16.92 16.63
CA GLU A 147 7.98 -18.16 16.69
C GLU A 147 8.84 -18.30 15.43
N ARG A 148 10.14 -18.55 15.60
CA ARG A 148 11.06 -18.83 14.50
C ARG A 148 12.06 -19.90 14.92
N GLY A 149 11.90 -21.11 14.37
CA GLY A 149 12.61 -22.29 14.87
C GLY A 149 12.20 -22.57 16.32
N ASP A 150 13.16 -22.87 17.19
CA ASP A 150 12.91 -23.15 18.61
C ASP A 150 12.96 -21.87 19.50
N LYS A 151 12.82 -20.68 18.92
CA LYS A 151 12.91 -19.40 19.63
C LYS A 151 11.66 -18.56 19.45
N ILE A 152 11.22 -17.96 20.56
CA ILE A 152 10.18 -16.93 20.57
C ILE A 152 10.87 -15.56 20.51
N TYR A 153 10.40 -14.70 19.62
CA TYR A 153 10.79 -13.31 19.58
C TYR A 153 9.60 -12.42 19.89
N TYR A 154 9.86 -11.34 20.62
CA TYR A 154 8.86 -10.37 21.06
C TYR A 154 8.96 -9.08 20.24
N LEU A 155 7.82 -8.51 19.92
CA LEU A 155 7.72 -7.24 19.21
C LEU A 155 8.34 -6.12 20.06
N ALA A 156 9.51 -5.65 19.64
CA ALA A 156 10.23 -4.59 20.35
C ALA A 156 9.83 -3.20 19.85
N HIS A 157 9.63 -3.06 18.54
CA HIS A 157 9.26 -1.79 17.92
C HIS A 157 8.65 -2.03 16.55
N PHE A 158 7.62 -1.29 16.15
CA PHE A 158 7.15 -1.30 14.77
C PHE A 158 6.74 0.09 14.30
N ASN A 159 6.79 0.27 12.99
CA ASN A 159 6.34 1.49 12.32
C ASN A 159 5.70 1.18 10.96
N SER A 160 5.44 2.22 10.18
CA SER A 160 4.86 2.13 8.84
C SER A 160 5.79 1.51 7.79
N ARG A 161 6.92 0.90 8.15
CA ARG A 161 7.83 0.20 7.22
C ARG A 161 8.19 -1.20 7.68
N PHE A 162 8.49 -1.39 8.95
CA PHE A 162 8.95 -2.67 9.49
C PHE A 162 8.44 -2.92 10.91
N ALA A 163 8.46 -4.20 11.30
CA ALA A 163 8.34 -4.67 12.67
C ALA A 163 9.67 -5.26 13.11
N ARG A 164 10.21 -4.78 14.23
CA ARG A 164 11.44 -5.25 14.86
C ARG A 164 11.09 -6.19 16.00
N TYR A 165 11.71 -7.36 15.99
CA TYR A 165 11.54 -8.37 17.02
C TYR A 165 12.86 -8.63 17.73
N SER A 166 12.78 -8.80 19.04
CA SER A 166 13.92 -9.14 19.90
C SER A 166 13.67 -10.47 20.61
N SER A 167 14.73 -11.21 20.91
CA SER A 167 14.62 -12.42 21.73
C SER A 167 14.38 -12.10 23.21
N LEU A 168 14.51 -10.84 23.61
CA LEU A 168 14.22 -10.40 24.98
C LEU A 168 12.75 -10.03 25.12
N PRO A 169 12.07 -10.48 26.18
CA PRO A 169 10.70 -10.06 26.45
C PRO A 169 10.64 -8.54 26.70
N PRO A 170 9.51 -7.89 26.39
CA PRO A 170 9.33 -6.48 26.70
C PRO A 170 9.53 -6.26 28.20
N PRO A 171 10.15 -5.13 28.61
CA PRO A 171 10.29 -4.80 30.02
C PRO A 171 8.90 -4.77 30.67
N LYS A 172 8.77 -5.43 31.82
CA LYS A 172 7.53 -5.36 32.60
C LYS A 172 7.31 -3.89 32.97
N GLU A 173 6.14 -3.37 32.64
CA GLU A 173 5.74 -2.03 33.05
C GLU A 173 5.87 -1.96 34.58
N PRO A 174 6.60 -0.97 35.13
CA PRO A 174 6.69 -0.84 36.56
C PRO A 174 5.27 -0.66 37.13
N PRO A 175 4.97 -1.21 38.31
CA PRO A 175 3.67 -0.98 38.92
C PRO A 175 3.42 0.53 39.02
N TRP A 176 2.23 0.97 38.60
CA TRP A 176 1.83 2.37 38.74
C TRP A 176 1.98 2.81 40.21
N PRO A 177 2.51 4.01 40.46
CA PRO A 177 2.65 4.54 41.82
C PRO A 177 1.29 4.74 42.51
#